data_AF-A0A3S5B9T4-F1
#
_entry.id   AF-A0A3S5B9T4-F1
#
_cell.length_a   1.000
_cell.length_b   1.000
_cell.length_c   1.000
_cell.angle_alpha   90.00
_cell.angle_beta   90.00
_cell.angle_gamma   90.00
#
_symmetry.space_group_name_H-M   'P 1'
#
loop_
_entity.id
_entity.type
_entity.pdbx_description
1 polymer ?
#
loop_
_entity_poly.entity_id
_entity_poly.type
_entity_poly.pdbx_seq_one_letter_code
_entity_poly.pdbx_strand_id
1 'polypeptide(L)' 'MRKIRFTDYQIIAILNSVEAGRTVKDVCREAAISEASYYNWKANVC' A
#
# COMPACT_ATOMS: atom_id res chain seq x y z
N MET A 1 -1.56 -1.45 -20.10
CA MET A 1 -2.01 -2.04 -18.83
C MET A 1 -1.59 -3.50 -18.76
N ARG A 2 -0.47 -3.79 -18.07
CA ARG A 2 -0.19 -5.10 -17.46
C ARG A 2 1.11 -5.04 -16.67
N LYS A 3 0.98 -5.08 -15.35
CA LYS A 3 1.90 -5.78 -14.42
C LYS A 3 1.15 -5.88 -13.11
N ILE A 4 0.44 -6.98 -12.92
CA ILE A 4 -0.14 -7.34 -11.62
C ILE A 4 1.05 -7.63 -10.71
N ARG A 5 1.57 -6.58 -10.05
CA ARG A 5 2.62 -6.71 -9.02
C ARG A 5 2.02 -6.86 -7.63
N PHE A 6 0.81 -6.36 -7.43
CA PHE A 6 0.05 -6.47 -6.21
C PHE A 6 -1.41 -6.75 -6.55
N THR A 7 -2.01 -7.68 -5.82
CA THR A 7 -3.47 -7.94 -5.85
C THR A 7 -4.20 -6.88 -5.03
N ASP A 8 -5.47 -6.63 -5.32
CA ASP A 8 -6.30 -5.71 -4.51
C ASP A 8 -6.29 -6.09 -3.02
N TYR A 9 -6.31 -7.40 -2.73
CA TYR A 9 -6.18 -7.90 -1.36
C TYR A 9 -4.87 -7.47 -0.69
N GLN A 10 -3.74 -7.54 -1.40
CA GLN A 10 -2.44 -7.10 -0.85
C GLN A 10 -2.42 -5.59 -0.61
N ILE A 11 -3.01 -4.80 -1.51
CA ILE A 11 -3.11 -3.35 -1.34
C ILE A 11 -3.94 -3.02 -0.09
N ILE A 12 -5.11 -3.65 0.07
CA ILE A 12 -5.97 -3.46 1.24
C ILE A 12 -5.26 -3.87 2.53
N ALA A 13 -4.52 -5.00 2.54
CA ALA A 13 -3.76 -5.44 3.70
C ALA A 13 -2.66 -4.43 4.11
N ILE A 14 -1.99 -3.82 3.13
CA ILE A 14 -0.98 -2.77 3.34
C ILE A 14 -1.63 -1.50 3.91
N LEU A 15 -2.76 -1.06 3.35
CA LEU A 15 -3.51 0.10 3.85
C LEU A 15 -4.00 -0.13 5.29
N ASN A 16 -4.60 -1.28 5.58
CA ASN A 16 -5.07 -1.67 6.92
C ASN A 16 -3.92 -1.76 7.93
N SER A 17 -2.72 -2.15 7.51
CA SER A 17 -1.55 -2.21 8.40
C SER A 17 -1.16 -0.84 8.93
N VAL A 18 -1.31 0.21 8.10
CA VAL A 18 -1.10 1.60 8.53
C VAL A 18 -2.23 2.07 9.43
N GLU A 19 -3.49 1.72 9.12
CA GLU A 19 -4.64 2.03 9.99
C GLU A 19 -4.55 1.34 11.36
N ALA A 20 -3.94 0.16 11.42
CA ALA A 20 -3.62 -0.56 12.66
C ALA A 20 -2.47 0.09 13.48
N GLY A 21 -1.93 1.23 13.03
CA GLY A 21 -0.94 2.02 13.77
C GLY A 21 0.50 1.84 13.32
N ARG A 22 0.78 1.10 12.23
CA ARG A 22 2.13 1.09 11.63
C ARG A 22 2.40 2.39 10.89
N THR A 23 3.67 2.76 10.78
CA THR A 23 4.06 3.92 9.98
C THR A 23 4.05 3.57 8.49
N VAL A 24 3.64 4.53 7.64
CA VAL A 24 3.68 4.38 6.18
C VAL A 24 5.09 4.02 5.70
N LYS A 25 6.12 4.58 6.35
CA LYS A 25 7.53 4.36 6.00
C LYS A 25 7.98 2.92 6.23
N ASP A 26 7.60 2.32 7.36
CA ASP A 26 7.89 0.90 7.64
C ASP A 26 7.16 0.00 6.64
N VAL A 27 5.86 0.22 6.47
CA VAL A 27 5.03 -0.59 5.57
C VAL A 27 5.51 -0.49 4.12
N CYS A 28 5.91 0.69 3.65
CA CYS A 28 6.46 0.87 2.31
C CYS A 28 7.80 0.14 2.15
N ARG A 29 8.64 0.14 3.19
CA ARG A 29 9.93 -0.57 3.20
C ARG A 29 9.73 -2.09 3.20
N GLU A 30 8.82 -2.61 4.01
CA GLU A 30 8.47 -4.03 4.08
C GLU A 30 7.85 -4.52 2.76
N ALA A 31 6.93 -3.73 2.18
CA ALA A 31 6.27 -4.06 0.92
C ALA A 31 7.12 -3.76 -0.33
N ALA A 32 8.32 -3.21 -0.17
CA ALA A 32 9.21 -2.77 -1.25
C ALA A 32 8.51 -1.83 -2.26
N ILE A 33 7.71 -0.90 -1.76
CA ILE A 33 7.00 0.12 -2.53
C ILE A 33 7.46 1.52 -2.15
N SER A 34 7.19 2.49 -3.01
CA SER A 34 7.38 3.90 -2.68
C SER A 34 6.17 4.45 -1.93
N GLU A 35 6.40 5.44 -1.08
CA GLU A 35 5.31 6.17 -0.39
C GLU A 35 4.33 6.78 -1.41
N ALA A 36 4.82 7.20 -2.58
CA ALA A 36 3.97 7.68 -3.67
C ALA A 36 2.96 6.62 -4.15
N SER A 37 3.35 5.35 -4.26
CA SER A 37 2.43 4.26 -4.60
C SER A 37 1.38 4.04 -3.52
N TYR A 38 1.78 4.11 -2.25
CA TYR A 38 0.85 4.01 -1.11
C TYR A 38 -0.23 5.10 -1.15
N TYR A 39 0.17 6.36 -1.32
CA TYR A 39 -0.79 7.47 -1.39
C TYR A 39 -1.67 7.40 -2.63
N ASN A 40 -1.14 6.92 -3.76
CA ASN A 40 -1.95 6.68 -4.96
C ASN A 40 -3.03 5.63 -4.70
N TRP A 41 -2.70 4.51 -4.05
CA TRP A 41 -3.69 3.50 -3.67
C TRP A 41 -4.72 4.05 -2.68
N LYS A 42 -4.27 4.77 -1.64
CA LYS A 42 -5.16 5.40 -0.67
C LYS A 42 -6.17 6.34 -1.33
N ALA A 43 -5.74 7.11 -2.33
CA ALA A 43 -6.60 8.02 -3.08
C ALA A 43 -7.51 7.35 -4.12
N ASN A 44 -7.26 6.09 -4.47
CA ASN A 44 -8.16 5.31 -5.34
C ASN A 44 -9.16 4.45 -4.54
N VAL A 45 -8.84 4.14 -3.28
CA VAL A 45 -9.69 3.32 -2.39
C VAL A 45 -10.64 4.19 -1.53
N CYS A 46 -10.25 5.44 -1.24
CA CYS A 46 -11.14 6.48 -0.70
C CYS A 46 -11.72 7.34 -1.82
#